data_AF-A0AAV3XWB7-F1
#
_entry.id   AF-A0AAV3XWB7-F1
#
_cell.length_a   1.000
_cell.length_b   1.000
_cell.length_c   1.000
_cell.angle_alpha   90.00
_cell.angle_beta   90.00
_cell.angle_gamma   90.00
#
_symmetry.space_group_name_H-M   'P 1'
#
loop_
_entity.id
_entity.type
_entity.pdbx_description
1 polymer ?
#
loop_
_entity_poly.entity_id
_entity_poly.type
_entity_poly.pdbx_seq_one_letter_code
_entity_poly.pdbx_strand_id
1 'polypeptide(L)'
;MSLSRARLDAGVCATCGQLHEANGTHLYDYHQQVDEDLMCQICLQPLVSPLDTACGHTFCGRCIHNYLVLQPRCPIDRGALAIAQCQPSSILVRRYVLHLHIYVI
;
A
#
# COMPACT_ATOMS: atom_id res chain seq x y z
N MET A 1 -0.02 29.78 25.05
CA MET A 1 1.34 29.67 24.47
C MET A 1 1.88 28.34 24.97
N SER A 2 2.26 27.34 24.19
CA SER A 2 2.78 27.32 22.82
C SER A 2 2.82 25.85 22.40
N LEU A 3 1.85 25.38 21.62
CA LEU A 3 2.00 24.12 20.88
C LEU A 3 2.86 24.44 19.68
N SER A 4 4.12 24.03 19.80
CA SER A 4 5.20 24.02 18.83
C SER A 4 4.80 24.33 17.39
N ARG A 5 5.42 25.40 16.87
CA ARG A 5 5.43 25.89 15.49
C ARG A 5 5.91 24.88 14.44
N ALA A 6 6.09 23.61 14.82
CA ALA A 6 6.56 22.51 13.97
C ALA A 6 5.42 21.72 13.29
N ARG A 7 4.15 21.95 13.67
CA ARG A 7 2.99 21.24 13.08
C ARG A 7 2.34 21.95 11.89
N LEU A 8 2.74 23.19 11.57
CA LEU A 8 2.09 23.99 10.52
C LEU A 8 2.68 23.76 9.11
N ASP A 9 3.80 23.05 8.98
CA ASP A 9 4.46 22.80 7.69
C ASP A 9 4.32 21.34 7.20
N ALA A 10 3.66 20.47 7.97
CA ALA A 10 3.30 19.14 7.49
C ALA A 10 2.09 19.28 6.57
N GLY A 11 2.33 19.61 5.31
CA GLY A 11 1.30 19.65 4.29
C GLY A 11 0.51 18.35 4.30
N VAL A 12 -0.83 18.47 4.32
CA VAL A 12 -1.73 17.34 4.12
C VAL A 12 -1.31 16.61 2.84
N CYS A 13 -1.21 15.29 2.88
CA CYS A 13 -0.78 14.53 1.73
C CYS A 13 -1.77 14.73 0.56
N ALA A 14 -1.29 15.26 -0.56
CA ALA A 14 -2.10 15.46 -1.76
C ALA A 14 -2.68 14.16 -2.35
N THR A 15 -2.11 13.01 -1.98
CA THR A 15 -2.55 11.68 -2.46
C THR A 15 -3.66 11.10 -1.59
N CYS A 16 -3.64 11.30 -0.27
CA CYS A 16 -4.56 10.60 0.63
C CYS A 16 -5.32 11.51 1.61
N GLY A 17 -5.11 12.84 1.60
CA GLY A 17 -5.80 13.78 2.48
C GLY A 17 -5.40 13.71 3.95
N GLN A 18 -4.39 12.88 4.30
CA GLN A 18 -3.98 12.66 5.68
C GLN A 18 -2.60 13.25 5.99
N LEU A 19 -2.35 13.52 7.26
CA LEU A 19 -1.07 14.04 7.76
C LEU A 19 -0.08 12.90 8.01
N HIS A 20 0.96 12.77 7.19
CA HIS A 20 2.03 11.80 7.39
C HIS A 20 3.37 12.31 6.82
N GLU A 21 4.49 11.68 7.19
CA GLU A 21 5.80 12.01 6.64
C GLU A 21 5.84 11.83 5.12
N ALA A 22 6.68 12.60 4.40
CA ALA A 22 6.74 12.57 2.93
C ALA A 22 7.03 11.17 2.35
N ASN A 23 7.73 10.31 3.09
CA ASN A 23 8.00 8.92 2.72
C ASN A 23 7.17 7.90 3.51
N GLY A 24 6.26 8.37 4.37
CA GLY A 24 5.38 7.53 5.16
C GLY A 24 4.36 6.77 4.32
N THR A 25 3.73 5.78 4.95
CA THR A 25 2.61 5.04 4.35
C THR A 25 1.40 5.96 4.24
N HIS A 26 0.78 6.00 3.06
CA HIS A 26 -0.49 6.71 2.88
C HIS A 26 -1.59 6.08 3.71
N LEU A 27 -2.40 6.91 4.37
CA LEU A 27 -3.52 6.50 5.20
C LEU A 27 -4.82 6.81 4.47
N TYR A 28 -5.72 5.84 4.42
CA TYR A 28 -7.04 5.98 3.82
C TYR A 28 -8.08 5.54 4.85
N ASP A 29 -9.20 6.28 4.93
CA ASP A 29 -10.32 5.93 5.80
C ASP A 29 -11.35 5.13 4.98
N TYR A 30 -11.60 3.88 5.38
CA TYR A 30 -12.42 2.94 4.63
C TYR A 30 -13.79 2.80 5.31
N HIS A 31 -14.83 3.35 4.69
CA HIS A 31 -16.21 3.30 5.23
C HIS A 31 -16.87 1.91 5.15
N GLN A 32 -16.31 0.98 4.37
CA GLN A 32 -16.81 -0.38 4.21
C GLN A 32 -15.74 -1.38 4.63
N GLN A 33 -16.20 -2.52 5.13
CA GLN A 33 -15.34 -3.65 5.45
C GLN A 33 -14.62 -4.10 4.16
N VAL A 34 -13.30 -3.99 4.17
CA VAL A 34 -12.46 -4.47 3.07
C VAL A 34 -12.33 -5.98 3.21
N ASP A 35 -12.51 -6.69 2.10
CA ASP A 35 -12.27 -8.13 2.06
C ASP A 35 -10.80 -8.41 2.45
N GLU A 36 -10.58 -9.42 3.29
CA GLU A 36 -9.23 -9.76 3.76
C GLU A 36 -8.31 -10.16 2.58
N ASP A 37 -8.91 -10.71 1.52
CA ASP A 37 -8.21 -11.07 0.28
C ASP A 37 -7.63 -9.85 -0.46
N LEU A 38 -8.09 -8.64 -0.13
CA LEU A 38 -7.61 -7.37 -0.71
C LEU A 38 -6.60 -6.64 0.20
N MET A 39 -6.16 -7.27 1.29
CA MET A 39 -5.17 -6.70 2.19
C MET A 39 -3.75 -7.13 1.86
N CYS A 40 -2.83 -6.16 1.85
CA CYS A 40 -1.41 -6.44 1.71
C CYS A 40 -0.86 -7.06 2.99
N GLN A 41 -0.28 -8.26 2.88
CA GLN A 41 0.32 -8.98 4.01
C GLN A 41 1.65 -8.37 4.53
N ILE A 42 2.11 -7.26 3.95
CA ILE A 42 3.31 -6.54 4.41
C ILE A 42 2.92 -5.34 5.28
N CYS A 43 2.04 -4.47 4.79
CA CYS A 43 1.62 -3.26 5.51
C CYS A 43 0.29 -3.42 6.26
N LEU A 44 -0.41 -4.54 6.08
CA LEU A 44 -1.72 -4.84 6.67
C LEU A 44 -2.75 -3.75 6.34
N GLN A 45 -2.66 -3.20 5.13
CA GLN A 45 -3.58 -2.20 4.59
C GLN A 45 -4.09 -2.70 3.23
N PRO A 46 -5.23 -2.19 2.74
CA PRO A 46 -5.72 -2.49 1.40
C PRO A 46 -4.65 -2.24 0.32
N LEU A 47 -4.66 -3.10 -0.68
CA LEU A 47 -3.65 -3.16 -1.72
C LEU A 47 -3.56 -1.88 -2.57
N VAL A 48 -2.46 -1.12 -2.47
CA VAL A 48 -2.21 0.07 -3.32
C VAL A 48 -1.30 -0.27 -4.49
N SER A 49 -1.77 -0.01 -5.72
CA SER A 49 -1.06 -0.38 -6.96
C SER A 49 -0.52 -1.81 -6.90
N PRO A 50 -1.42 -2.81 -6.77
CA PRO A 50 -1.02 -4.17 -6.46
C PRO A 50 -0.19 -4.81 -7.56
N LEU A 51 0.77 -5.63 -7.12
CA LEU A 51 1.58 -6.49 -7.96
C LEU A 51 1.32 -7.95 -7.58
N ASP A 52 1.00 -8.76 -8.58
CA ASP A 52 0.93 -10.22 -8.51
C ASP A 52 2.34 -10.77 -8.72
N THR A 53 2.77 -11.64 -7.82
CA THR A 53 4.03 -12.36 -7.90
C THR A 53 3.87 -13.65 -8.73
N ALA A 54 4.96 -14.15 -9.31
CA ALA A 54 4.93 -15.39 -10.09
C ALA A 54 4.50 -16.63 -9.26
N CYS A 55 4.61 -16.57 -7.93
CA CYS A 55 4.10 -17.61 -7.03
C CYS A 55 2.61 -17.45 -6.66
N GLY A 56 1.92 -16.42 -7.15
CA GLY A 56 0.48 -16.22 -6.98
C GLY A 56 0.07 -15.33 -5.81
N HIS A 57 1.02 -14.72 -5.09
CA HIS A 57 0.73 -13.80 -3.99
C HIS A 57 0.70 -12.33 -4.45
N THR A 58 -0.12 -11.51 -3.77
CA THR A 58 -0.37 -10.11 -4.15
C THR A 58 0.04 -9.14 -3.04
N PHE A 59 0.73 -8.05 -3.40
CA PHE A 59 1.22 -7.05 -2.46
C PHE A 59 1.12 -5.63 -3.06
N CYS A 60 1.16 -4.60 -2.22
CA CYS A 60 1.33 -3.22 -2.70
C CYS A 60 2.66 -3.10 -3.45
N GLY A 61 2.67 -2.41 -4.59
CA GLY A 61 3.88 -2.28 -5.42
C GLY A 61 5.08 -1.71 -4.66
N ARG A 62 4.86 -0.67 -3.84
CA ARG A 62 5.92 -0.09 -2.99
C ARG A 62 6.40 -1.04 -1.90
N CYS A 63 5.48 -1.80 -1.29
CA CYS A 63 5.81 -2.72 -0.21
C CYS A 63 6.68 -3.87 -0.69
N ILE A 64 6.29 -4.52 -1.80
CA ILE A 64 7.08 -5.65 -2.32
C ILE A 64 8.41 -5.18 -2.93
N HIS A 65 8.44 -4.01 -3.58
CA HIS A 65 9.68 -3.43 -4.08
C HIS A 65 10.70 -3.21 -2.94
N ASN A 66 10.28 -2.55 -1.85
CA ASN A 66 11.16 -2.29 -0.71
C ASN A 66 11.61 -3.59 -0.02
N TYR A 67 10.71 -4.58 0.07
CA TYR A 67 11.05 -5.88 0.67
C TYR A 67 12.11 -6.64 -0.13
N LEU A 68 11.94 -6.71 -1.46
CA LEU A 68 12.84 -7.48 -2.33
C LEU A 68 14.25 -6.89 -2.43
N VAL A 69 14.41 -5.58 -2.18
CA VAL A 69 15.73 -4.94 -2.04
C VAL A 69 16.51 -5.52 -0.85
N LEU A 70 15.81 -5.81 0.25
CA LEU A 70 16.42 -6.40 1.46
C LEU A 70 16.53 -7.92 1.34
N GLN A 71 15.57 -8.55 0.68
CA GLN A 71 15.43 -10.00 0.72
C GLN A 71 14.74 -10.55 -0.53
N PRO A 72 15.46 -11.23 -1.44
CA PRO A 72 14.94 -11.65 -2.75
C PRO A 72 14.12 -12.95 -2.68
N ARG A 73 13.13 -12.98 -1.78
CA ARG A 73 12.20 -14.09 -1.61
C ARG A 73 10.79 -13.56 -1.32
N CYS A 74 9.78 -14.34 -1.68
CA CYS A 74 8.40 -14.05 -1.34
C CYS A 74 8.22 -13.98 0.19
N PRO A 75 7.49 -12.99 0.73
CA PRO A 75 7.19 -12.91 2.16
C PRO A 75 6.37 -14.10 2.72
N ILE A 76 5.56 -14.74 1.87
CA ILE A 76 4.59 -15.77 2.30
C ILE A 76 5.19 -17.18 2.19
N ASP A 77 5.52 -17.62 0.98
CA ASP A 77 6.02 -18.98 0.71
C ASP A 77 7.55 -19.10 0.74
N ARG A 78 8.27 -17.97 0.83
CA ARG A 78 9.75 -17.90 0.86
C ARG A 78 10.44 -18.38 -0.42
N GLY A 79 9.71 -18.59 -1.51
CA GLY A 79 10.27 -18.88 -2.83
C GLY A 79 11.11 -17.72 -3.37
N ALA A 80 12.13 -18.02 -4.17
CA ALA A 80 12.98 -17.01 -4.79
C ALA A 80 12.14 -16.09 -5.69
N LEU A 81 12.27 -14.78 -5.50
CA LEU A 81 11.45 -13.81 -6.20
C LEU A 81 12.26 -12.56 -6.53
N ALA A 82 12.16 -12.12 -7.79
CA ALA A 82 12.70 -10.85 -8.25
C ALA A 82 11.58 -9.89 -8.66
N ILE A 83 11.82 -8.58 -8.54
CA ILE A 83 10.80 -7.57 -8.89
C ILE A 83 10.36 -7.64 -10.35
N ALA A 84 11.27 -8.03 -11.26
CA ALA A 84 10.97 -8.21 -12.68
C ALA A 84 9.96 -9.35 -12.95
N GLN A 85 9.79 -10.28 -12.00
CA GLN A 85 8.83 -11.37 -12.06
C GLN A 85 7.47 -11.00 -11.45
N CYS A 86 7.31 -9.77 -10.99
CA CYS A 86 6.06 -9.24 -10.47
C CYS A 86 5.31 -8.53 -11.59
N GLN A 87 4.02 -8.80 -11.75
CA GLN A 87 3.18 -8.18 -12.77
C GLN A 87 2.06 -7.37 -12.13
N PRO A 88 1.64 -6.26 -12.73
CA PRO A 88 0.50 -5.49 -12.23
C PRO A 88 -0.78 -6.33 -12.18
N SER A 89 -1.46 -6.39 -11.04
CA SER A 89 -2.65 -7.25 -10.86
C SER A 89 -3.78 -6.92 -11.83
N SER A 90 -4.71 -7.86 -12.03
CA SER A 90 -5.82 -7.68 -12.98
C SER A 90 -6.66 -6.41 -12.70
N ILE A 91 -7.29 -5.85 -13.75
CA ILE A 91 -8.11 -4.62 -13.69
C ILE A 91 -9.25 -4.75 -12.67
N LEU A 92 -9.73 -5.97 -12.41
CA LEU A 92 -10.78 -6.22 -11.43
C LEU A 92 -10.27 -5.97 -10.01
N VAL A 93 -9.11 -6.52 -9.63
CA VAL A 93 -8.50 -6.27 -8.31
C VAL A 93 -8.23 -4.78 -8.12
N ARG A 94 -7.75 -4.09 -9.16
CA ARG A 94 -7.56 -2.63 -9.11
C ARG A 94 -8.87 -1.86 -8.95
N ARG A 95 -9.94 -2.30 -9.60
CA ARG A 95 -11.27 -1.66 -9.51
C ARG A 95 -11.96 -1.91 -8.18
N TYR A 96 -11.85 -3.11 -7.59
CA TYR A 96 -12.42 -3.39 -6.28
C TYR A 96 -11.79 -2.56 -5.16
N VAL A 97 -10.46 -2.39 -5.20
CA VAL A 97 -9.76 -1.49 -4.27
C VAL A 97 -10.20 -0.02 -4.46
N LEU A 98 -10.43 0.42 -5.70
CA LEU A 98 -10.86 1.80 -6.02
C LEU A 98 -12.33 2.09 -5.70
N HIS A 99 -13.19 1.07 -5.55
CA HIS A 99 -14.61 1.24 -5.22
C HIS A 99 -14.86 1.44 -3.71
N LEU A 100 -13.86 1.21 -2.86
CA LEU A 100 -13.89 1.71 -1.49
C LEU A 100 -13.88 3.23 -1.60
N HIS A 101 -14.98 3.90 -1.23
CA HIS A 101 -15.10 5.35 -1.27
C HIS A 101 -14.01 6.00 -0.40
N ILE A 102 -12.84 6.27 -1.00
CA ILE A 102 -11.77 7.06 -0.40
C ILE A 102 -12.28 8.50 -0.38
N TYR A 103 -12.93 8.91 0.71
CA TYR A 103 -13.18 10.33 0.94
C TYR A 103 -11.88 10.95 1.43
N VAL A 104 -11.30 11.80 0.58
CA VAL A 104 -10.36 12.84 0.98
C VAL A 104 -11.14 13.79 1.89
N ILE A 105 -10.95 13.70 3.21
CA ILE A 105 -11.40 14.74 4.15
C ILE A 105 -10.45 15.93 4.13
#